data_AF-A0A7Y2YPP3-F1
#
_entry.id   AF-A0A7Y2YPP3-F1
#
_cell.length_a   1.000
_cell.length_b   1.000
_cell.length_c   1.000
_cell.angle_alpha   90.00
_cell.angle_beta   90.00
_cell.angle_gamma   90.00
#
_symmetry.space_group_name_H-M   'P 1'
#
loop_
_entity.id
_entity.type
_entity.pdbx_description
1 polymer ?
#
loop_
_entity_poly.entity_id
_entity_poly.type
_entity_poly.pdbx_seq_one_letter_code
_entity_poly.pdbx_strand_id
1 'polypeptide(L)'
;MRIFSLALVCFTSLLILNCGDKSQANKSRLSIKTNTTTLKLGDTLVLSIKNPKNIEFDSVFYFLDDVKINNHYVFNSGKLGAKTVRAIITYDDTSVDVTRTIEFYNDRTPDIYTYTIVNTYPHDITSYTQGLEFYNGKLYESTGQYGASKLREIDYRTGDVIRNINLD
;
A
#
# COMPACT_ATOMS: atom_id res chain seq x y z
N MET A 1 60.32 -19.61 -33.88
CA MET A 1 58.89 -19.32 -34.10
C MET A 1 58.23 -19.05 -32.77
N ARG A 2 57.64 -17.85 -32.65
CA ARG A 2 56.51 -17.45 -31.78
C ARG A 2 56.70 -17.52 -30.25
N ILE A 3 57.20 -16.40 -29.74
CA ILE A 3 57.03 -15.90 -28.36
C ILE A 3 55.62 -15.28 -28.28
N PHE A 4 54.58 -16.07 -28.04
CA PHE A 4 53.23 -15.54 -27.80
C PHE A 4 52.41 -16.62 -27.08
N SER A 5 52.36 -16.59 -25.75
CA SER A 5 51.22 -17.19 -25.01
C SER A 5 51.19 -16.93 -23.49
N LEU A 6 52.24 -16.40 -22.84
CA LEU A 6 52.27 -16.33 -21.37
C LEU A 6 51.99 -14.94 -20.76
N ALA A 7 51.52 -13.97 -21.53
CA ALA A 7 51.22 -12.61 -21.03
C ALA A 7 49.71 -12.31 -20.88
N LEU A 8 48.81 -13.27 -21.18
CA LEU A 8 47.37 -12.99 -21.27
C LEU A 8 46.55 -13.43 -20.03
N VAL A 9 47.16 -14.03 -19.01
CA VAL A 9 46.40 -14.56 -17.85
C VAL A 9 46.62 -13.75 -16.55
N CYS A 10 47.55 -12.78 -16.53
CA CYS A 10 47.76 -11.93 -15.34
C CYS A 10 47.04 -10.57 -15.38
N PHE A 11 46.19 -10.29 -16.38
CA PHE A 11 45.54 -8.98 -16.52
C PHE A 11 44.05 -8.94 -16.11
N THR A 12 43.48 -10.04 -15.60
CA THR A 12 42.03 -10.16 -15.34
C THR A 12 41.66 -10.27 -13.85
N SER A 13 42.50 -9.81 -12.92
CA SER A 13 42.19 -9.87 -11.48
C SER A 13 42.13 -8.51 -10.75
N LEU A 14 42.15 -7.38 -11.46
CA LEU A 14 42.07 -6.05 -10.84
C LEU A 14 40.87 -5.20 -11.33
N LEU A 15 39.67 -5.75 -11.27
CA LEU A 15 38.43 -4.94 -11.28
C LEU A 15 37.39 -5.53 -10.30
N ILE A 16 37.76 -5.68 -9.03
CA ILE A 16 36.76 -5.60 -7.95
C ILE A 16 36.46 -4.12 -7.75
N LEU A 17 35.59 -3.60 -8.61
CA LEU A 17 34.98 -2.31 -8.44
C LEU A 17 34.27 -2.29 -7.10
N ASN A 18 34.67 -1.28 -6.32
CA ASN A 18 34.11 -0.86 -5.06
C ASN A 18 32.58 -0.99 -5.08
N CYS A 19 32.04 -1.83 -4.20
CA CYS A 19 30.60 -1.86 -3.96
C CYS A 19 30.26 -0.53 -3.27
N GLY A 20 29.62 0.37 -4.02
CA GLY A 20 29.22 1.69 -3.51
C GLY A 20 28.51 1.56 -2.18
N ASP A 21 29.05 2.26 -1.18
CA ASP A 21 28.61 2.23 0.21
C ASP A 21 27.14 2.71 0.29
N LYS A 22 26.18 1.78 0.25
CA LYS A 22 24.74 2.05 0.44
C LYS A 22 24.42 2.57 1.86
N SER A 23 25.41 3.05 2.63
CA SER A 23 25.33 3.39 4.06
C SER A 23 25.36 4.88 4.37
N GLN A 24 25.41 5.78 3.37
CA GLN A 24 25.42 7.24 3.60
C GLN A 24 24.18 7.73 4.38
N ALA A 25 22.98 7.21 4.09
CA ALA A 25 21.75 7.50 4.85
C ALA A 25 21.82 7.05 6.32
N ASN A 26 22.49 5.91 6.59
CA ASN A 26 22.68 5.36 7.93
C ASN A 26 23.72 6.14 8.75
N LYS A 27 24.72 6.75 8.09
CA LYS A 27 25.73 7.58 8.76
C LYS A 27 25.17 8.93 9.19
N SER A 28 24.28 9.56 8.43
CA SER A 28 23.76 10.91 8.75
C SER A 28 22.56 10.91 9.70
N ARG A 29 21.84 9.78 9.83
CA ARG A 29 20.62 9.62 10.67
C ARG A 29 19.54 10.68 10.35
N LEU A 30 19.50 11.14 9.10
CA LEU A 30 18.46 12.04 8.61
C LEU A 30 17.12 11.32 8.62
N SER A 31 16.06 12.05 8.96
CA SER A 31 14.68 11.52 8.92
C SER A 31 13.68 12.64 8.73
N ILE A 32 12.50 12.32 8.22
CA ILE A 32 11.42 13.30 8.07
C ILE A 32 10.78 13.54 9.44
N LYS A 33 10.71 14.81 9.85
CA LYS A 33 9.90 15.29 10.97
C LYS A 33 8.64 15.94 10.42
N THR A 34 7.50 15.54 10.98
CA THR A 34 6.18 16.05 10.62
C THR A 34 5.47 16.65 11.83
N ASN A 35 4.53 17.57 11.60
CA ASN A 35 3.66 18.09 12.67
C ASN A 35 2.64 17.04 13.17
N THR A 36 2.27 16.10 12.31
CA THR A 36 1.31 15.04 12.60
C THR A 36 1.68 13.73 11.89
N THR A 37 1.14 12.61 12.33
CA THR A 37 1.21 11.32 11.63
C THR A 37 -0.12 10.93 10.98
N THR A 38 -1.15 11.74 11.18
CA THR A 38 -2.49 11.57 10.62
C THR A 38 -2.97 12.89 10.04
N LEU A 39 -3.71 12.85 8.93
CA LEU A 39 -4.16 14.05 8.23
C LEU A 39 -5.60 13.84 7.77
N LYS A 40 -6.52 14.75 8.12
CA LYS A 40 -7.88 14.77 7.58
C LYS A 40 -7.97 15.72 6.39
N LEU A 41 -9.06 15.61 5.64
CA LEU A 41 -9.36 16.55 4.57
C LEU A 41 -9.39 17.99 5.11
N GLY A 42 -8.68 18.91 4.46
CA GLY A 42 -8.48 20.30 4.87
C GLY A 42 -7.27 20.54 5.77
N ASP A 43 -6.67 19.51 6.38
CA ASP A 43 -5.50 19.68 7.24
C ASP A 43 -4.24 20.01 6.43
N THR A 44 -3.27 20.62 7.10
CA THR A 44 -1.94 20.92 6.53
C THR A 44 -0.87 20.01 7.12
N LEU A 45 -0.17 19.29 6.24
CA LEU A 45 1.03 18.54 6.55
C LEU A 45 2.25 19.47 6.42
N VAL A 46 2.99 19.60 7.51
CA VAL A 46 4.23 20.39 7.57
C VAL A 46 5.41 19.43 7.66
N LEU A 47 6.35 19.56 6.72
CA LEU A 47 7.50 18.69 6.53
C LEU A 47 8.80 19.43 6.86
N SER A 48 9.70 18.73 7.54
CA SER A 48 11.05 19.18 7.85
C SER A 48 11.99 17.99 7.95
N ILE A 49 13.30 18.22 7.88
CA ILE A 49 14.31 17.16 8.08
C ILE A 49 14.87 17.26 9.50
N LYS A 50 14.79 16.17 10.26
CA LYS A 50 15.55 15.99 11.49
C LYS A 50 17.01 15.76 11.12
N ASN A 51 17.85 16.73 11.44
CA ASN A 51 19.26 16.76 11.07
C ASN A 51 20.15 16.77 12.34
N PRO A 52 20.39 15.62 12.98
CA PRO A 52 21.11 15.56 14.26
C PRO A 52 22.60 15.92 14.15
N LYS A 53 23.16 15.96 12.95
CA LYS A 53 24.56 16.29 12.70
C LYS A 53 24.77 17.71 12.16
N ASN A 54 23.71 18.51 12.04
CA ASN A 54 23.74 19.86 11.49
C ASN A 54 24.45 19.95 10.12
N ILE A 55 24.21 18.96 9.26
CA ILE A 55 24.73 18.93 7.89
C ILE A 55 24.06 20.06 7.08
N GLU A 56 24.82 20.84 6.33
CA GLU A 56 24.25 21.82 5.40
C GLU A 56 23.72 21.09 4.15
N PHE A 57 22.51 21.41 3.72
CA PHE A 57 21.87 20.75 2.57
C PHE A 57 21.89 21.66 1.36
N ASP A 58 22.23 21.09 0.20
CA ASP A 58 22.11 21.78 -1.09
C ASP A 58 20.65 21.90 -1.50
N SER A 59 19.88 20.82 -1.32
CA SER A 59 18.45 20.80 -1.64
C SER A 59 17.67 19.73 -0.87
N VAL A 60 16.37 19.99 -0.71
CA VAL A 60 15.40 19.02 -0.20
C VAL A 60 14.14 19.06 -1.06
N PHE A 61 13.76 17.91 -1.60
CA PHE A 61 12.51 17.75 -2.35
C PHE A 61 11.59 16.75 -1.66
N TYR A 62 10.33 17.13 -1.48
CA TYR A 62 9.31 16.28 -0.86
C TYR A 62 8.36 15.70 -1.91
N PHE A 63 7.93 14.47 -1.67
CA PHE A 63 6.99 13.74 -2.49
C PHE A 63 5.96 13.07 -1.59
N LEU A 64 4.70 13.09 -2.02
CA LEU A 64 3.63 12.27 -1.48
C LEU A 64 3.32 11.17 -2.48
N ASP A 65 3.58 9.93 -2.09
CA ASP A 65 3.74 8.80 -2.99
C ASP A 65 4.78 9.15 -4.08
N ASP A 66 4.33 9.40 -5.32
CA ASP A 66 5.18 9.78 -6.46
C ASP A 66 5.01 11.24 -6.91
N VAL A 67 4.14 12.01 -6.25
CA VAL A 67 3.82 13.39 -6.63
C VAL A 67 4.65 14.37 -5.79
N LYS A 68 5.41 15.25 -6.45
CA LYS A 68 6.18 16.30 -5.76
C LYS A 68 5.24 17.28 -5.03
N ILE A 69 5.53 17.58 -3.77
CA ILE A 69 4.76 18.50 -2.93
C ILE A 69 5.66 19.55 -2.28
N ASN A 70 5.05 20.65 -1.84
CA ASN A 70 5.71 21.63 -0.99
C ASN A 70 5.88 21.08 0.43
N ASN A 71 6.77 21.68 1.21
CA ASN A 71 6.95 21.34 2.62
C ASN A 71 5.73 21.73 3.48
N HIS A 72 4.84 22.59 2.98
CA HIS A 72 3.50 22.85 3.51
C HIS A 72 2.49 22.34 2.50
N TYR A 73 1.89 21.20 2.78
CA TYR A 73 0.95 20.52 1.89
C TYR A 73 -0.43 20.49 2.51
N VAL A 74 -1.42 21.08 1.83
CA VAL A 74 -2.82 21.05 2.27
C VAL A 74 -3.53 19.88 1.60
N PHE A 75 -4.13 18.99 2.37
CA PHE A 75 -4.84 17.84 1.84
C PHE A 75 -6.31 18.14 1.56
N ASN A 76 -6.62 18.66 0.37
CA ASN A 76 -7.99 19.02 -0.02
C ASN A 76 -8.73 17.92 -0.80
N SER A 77 -8.02 16.93 -1.32
CA SER A 77 -8.58 15.82 -2.09
C SER A 77 -7.54 14.72 -2.29
N GLY A 78 -7.98 13.50 -2.53
CA GLY A 78 -7.12 12.39 -2.92
C GLY A 78 -7.53 11.06 -2.32
N LYS A 79 -6.71 10.03 -2.53
CA LYS A 79 -6.92 8.72 -1.94
C LYS A 79 -6.60 8.76 -0.45
N LEU A 80 -7.50 8.21 0.36
CA LEU A 80 -7.33 8.02 1.80
C LEU A 80 -6.44 6.80 2.10
N GLY A 81 -6.15 6.60 3.38
CA GLY A 81 -5.32 5.52 3.92
C GLY A 81 -3.85 5.89 4.07
N ALA A 82 -3.02 4.87 4.29
CA ALA A 82 -1.58 5.03 4.45
C ALA A 82 -0.93 5.58 3.17
N LYS A 83 -0.17 6.66 3.33
CA LYS A 83 0.57 7.33 2.27
C LYS A 83 2.04 7.49 2.62
N THR A 84 2.90 7.37 1.63
CA THR A 84 4.34 7.48 1.84
C THR A 84 4.80 8.88 1.50
N VAL A 85 5.31 9.62 2.49
CA VAL A 85 6.07 10.84 2.25
C VAL A 85 7.52 10.46 2.04
N ARG A 86 8.10 10.88 0.93
CA ARG A 86 9.52 10.71 0.62
C ARG A 86 10.20 12.06 0.54
N ALA A 87 11.39 12.17 1.10
CA ALA A 87 12.25 13.33 0.93
C ALA A 87 13.56 12.89 0.29
N ILE A 88 13.93 13.56 -0.80
CA ILE A 88 15.23 13.44 -1.45
C ILE A 88 16.07 14.61 -0.94
N ILE A 89 17.18 14.31 -0.29
CA ILE A 89 18.08 15.29 0.35
C ILE A 89 19.43 15.19 -0.34
N THR A 90 19.92 16.31 -0.87
CA THR A 90 21.24 16.40 -1.51
C THR A 90 22.19 17.21 -0.62
N TYR A 91 23.39 16.67 -0.38
CA TYR A 91 24.49 17.29 0.35
C TYR A 91 25.81 16.59 -0.02
N ASP A 92 26.94 17.31 -0.01
CA ASP A 92 28.29 16.76 -0.27
C ASP A 92 28.34 15.83 -1.51
N ASP A 93 27.79 16.28 -2.64
CA ASP A 93 27.67 15.53 -3.90
C ASP A 93 26.94 14.18 -3.80
N THR A 94 26.23 13.95 -2.69
CA THR A 94 25.49 12.73 -2.38
C THR A 94 23.99 13.02 -2.31
N SER A 95 23.16 12.05 -2.71
CA SER A 95 21.71 12.10 -2.56
C SER A 95 21.23 10.97 -1.67
N VAL A 96 20.36 11.30 -0.71
CA VAL A 96 19.76 10.35 0.23
C VAL A 96 18.25 10.45 0.20
N ASP A 97 17.59 9.30 0.11
CA ASP A 97 16.15 9.18 0.23
C ASP A 97 15.77 8.75 1.65
N VAL A 98 14.88 9.51 2.28
CA VAL A 98 14.24 9.14 3.54
C VAL A 98 12.73 9.09 3.34
N THR A 99 12.07 8.16 4.02
CA THR A 99 10.62 7.97 3.91
C THR A 99 9.92 7.99 5.26
N ARG A 100 8.63 8.32 5.26
CA ARG A 100 7.75 8.27 6.42
C ARG A 100 6.32 8.02 5.97
N THR A 101 5.62 7.12 6.65
CA THR A 101 4.19 6.89 6.42
C THR A 101 3.33 7.88 7.20
N ILE A 102 2.29 8.41 6.56
CA ILE A 102 1.27 9.28 7.14
C ILE A 102 -0.10 8.72 6.77
N GLU A 103 -1.04 8.68 7.72
CA GLU A 103 -2.40 8.18 7.48
C GLU A 103 -3.33 9.33 7.04
N PHE A 104 -4.02 9.16 5.92
CA PHE A 104 -4.95 10.15 5.38
C PHE A 104 -6.40 9.71 5.61
N TYR A 105 -7.20 10.57 6.23
CA TYR A 105 -8.58 10.29 6.59
C TYR A 105 -9.56 11.28 5.95
N ASN A 106 -10.82 10.89 5.91
CA ASN A 106 -11.90 11.83 5.65
C ASN A 106 -12.05 12.80 6.84
N ASP A 107 -12.56 14.00 6.59
CA ASP A 107 -12.94 14.97 7.64
C ASP A 107 -14.22 14.56 8.37
N ARG A 108 -15.00 13.66 7.78
CA ARG A 108 -16.26 13.14 8.32
C ARG A 108 -16.11 11.69 8.74
N THR A 109 -16.69 11.37 9.88
CA THR A 109 -16.87 9.98 10.31
C THR A 109 -17.94 9.30 9.45
N PRO A 110 -17.80 8.00 9.12
CA PRO A 110 -18.85 7.27 8.41
C PRO A 110 -20.18 7.27 9.17
N ASP A 111 -21.28 7.36 8.42
CA ASP A 111 -22.61 7.16 8.98
C ASP A 111 -22.81 5.68 9.34
N ILE A 112 -23.21 5.42 10.58
CA ILE A 112 -23.53 4.06 11.04
C ILE A 112 -25.02 3.83 10.82
N TYR A 113 -25.35 3.05 9.80
CA TYR A 113 -26.72 2.66 9.51
C TYR A 113 -27.19 1.57 10.48
N THR A 114 -28.42 1.70 10.96
CA THR A 114 -29.13 0.65 11.69
C THR A 114 -30.17 -0.02 10.78
N TYR A 115 -30.74 -1.13 11.22
CA TYR A 115 -31.77 -1.86 10.48
C TYR A 115 -32.96 -2.21 11.37
N THR A 116 -34.10 -2.46 10.73
CA THR A 116 -35.27 -3.08 11.37
C THR A 116 -35.58 -4.36 10.61
N ILE A 117 -35.88 -5.44 11.33
CA ILE A 117 -36.21 -6.72 10.71
C ILE A 117 -37.64 -6.64 10.18
N VAL A 118 -37.79 -6.66 8.85
CA VAL A 118 -39.11 -6.68 8.18
C VAL A 118 -39.60 -8.11 8.00
N ASN A 119 -38.71 -9.04 7.64
CA ASN A 119 -38.99 -10.47 7.51
C ASN A 119 -37.75 -11.29 7.88
N THR A 120 -37.98 -12.53 8.29
CA THR A 120 -36.95 -13.55 8.51
C THR A 120 -37.30 -14.78 7.69
N TYR A 121 -36.32 -15.34 7.00
CA TYR A 121 -36.47 -16.51 6.14
C TYR A 121 -35.48 -17.60 6.54
N PRO A 122 -35.80 -18.89 6.30
CA PRO A 122 -34.88 -19.99 6.60
C PRO A 122 -33.64 -19.92 5.70
N HIS A 123 -32.48 -20.26 6.27
CA HIS A 123 -31.22 -20.41 5.56
C HIS A 123 -30.54 -21.72 5.97
N ASP A 124 -29.95 -22.42 5.01
CA ASP A 124 -29.23 -23.66 5.26
C ASP A 124 -27.88 -23.36 5.94
N ILE A 125 -27.80 -23.67 7.24
CA ILE A 125 -26.61 -23.40 8.07
C ILE A 125 -25.35 -24.16 7.62
N THR A 126 -25.46 -25.14 6.73
CA THR A 126 -24.30 -25.84 6.15
C THR A 126 -23.70 -25.08 4.96
N SER A 127 -24.31 -23.96 4.58
CA SER A 127 -23.97 -23.18 3.41
C SER A 127 -23.21 -21.92 3.76
N TYR A 128 -21.89 -21.97 3.59
CA TYR A 128 -21.01 -20.83 3.82
C TYR A 128 -21.10 -19.84 2.65
N THR A 129 -22.01 -18.88 2.75
CA THR A 129 -22.26 -17.84 1.73
C THR A 129 -21.00 -17.05 1.38
N GLN A 130 -20.65 -17.00 0.10
CA GLN A 130 -19.55 -16.18 -0.46
C GLN A 130 -20.04 -15.18 -1.51
N GLY A 131 -21.24 -15.39 -2.03
CA GLY A 131 -21.96 -14.45 -2.89
C GLY A 131 -23.45 -14.63 -2.71
N LEU A 132 -24.20 -13.53 -2.70
CA LEU A 132 -25.64 -13.53 -2.48
C LEU A 132 -26.28 -12.42 -3.30
N GLU A 133 -27.23 -12.76 -4.17
CA GLU A 133 -27.86 -11.79 -5.07
C GLU A 133 -29.34 -12.10 -5.28
N PHE A 134 -30.18 -11.07 -5.20
CA PHE A 134 -31.55 -11.14 -5.69
C PHE A 134 -31.60 -10.70 -7.16
N TYR A 135 -32.06 -11.58 -8.04
CA TYR A 135 -32.23 -11.26 -9.45
C TYR A 135 -33.57 -11.81 -9.96
N ASN A 136 -34.40 -10.93 -10.55
CA ASN A 136 -35.74 -11.27 -11.05
C ASN A 136 -36.62 -12.04 -10.05
N GLY A 137 -36.61 -11.62 -8.78
CA GLY A 137 -37.42 -12.22 -7.71
C GLY A 137 -36.90 -13.54 -7.16
N LYS A 138 -35.70 -13.98 -7.58
CA LYS A 138 -35.04 -15.22 -7.14
C LYS A 138 -33.79 -14.90 -6.35
N LEU A 139 -33.45 -15.76 -5.40
CA LEU A 139 -32.22 -15.65 -4.63
C LEU A 139 -31.17 -16.58 -5.21
N TYR A 140 -30.04 -16.02 -5.59
CA TYR A 140 -28.86 -16.74 -6.04
C TYR A 140 -27.80 -16.70 -4.95
N GLU A 141 -27.18 -17.84 -4.68
CA GLU A 141 -26.16 -17.97 -3.65
C GLU A 141 -24.98 -18.78 -4.17
N SER A 142 -23.77 -18.24 -4.00
CA SER A 142 -22.54 -19.00 -4.08
C SER A 142 -22.10 -19.39 -2.67
N THR A 143 -21.76 -20.66 -2.49
CA THR A 143 -21.25 -21.18 -1.21
C THR A 143 -19.80 -21.59 -1.37
N GLY A 144 -18.96 -21.26 -0.40
CA GLY A 144 -17.55 -21.63 -0.34
C GLY A 144 -17.26 -22.53 0.84
N GLN A 145 -17.04 -23.80 0.55
CA GLN A 145 -16.54 -24.81 1.47
C GLN A 145 -15.53 -25.64 0.66
N TYR A 146 -14.32 -25.83 1.18
CA TYR A 146 -13.27 -26.54 0.45
C TYR A 146 -13.74 -27.92 -0.05
N GLY A 147 -13.75 -28.12 -1.37
CA GLY A 147 -14.20 -29.36 -2.01
C GLY A 147 -15.73 -29.55 -2.04
N ALA A 148 -16.49 -28.51 -1.72
CA ALA A 148 -17.94 -28.53 -1.67
C ALA A 148 -18.55 -27.18 -2.08
N SER A 149 -17.85 -26.40 -2.90
CA SER A 149 -18.34 -25.13 -3.40
C SER A 149 -19.49 -25.34 -4.39
N LYS A 150 -20.47 -24.43 -4.36
CA LYS A 150 -21.72 -24.55 -5.13
C LYS A 150 -22.19 -23.18 -5.60
N LEU A 151 -22.92 -23.16 -6.70
CA LEU A 151 -23.79 -22.04 -7.11
C LEU A 151 -25.23 -22.53 -7.11
N ARG A 152 -26.13 -21.78 -6.45
CA ARG A 152 -27.50 -22.19 -6.19
C ARG A 152 -28.51 -21.11 -6.54
N GLU A 153 -29.66 -21.55 -7.02
CA GLU A 153 -30.89 -20.75 -7.05
C GLU A 153 -31.82 -21.29 -5.97
N ILE A 154 -32.34 -20.42 -5.12
CA ILE A 154 -33.07 -20.76 -3.90
C ILE A 154 -34.41 -20.00 -3.90
N ASP A 155 -35.48 -20.68 -3.51
CA ASP A 155 -36.69 -19.99 -3.07
C ASP A 155 -36.42 -19.38 -1.69
N TYR A 156 -36.22 -18.06 -1.65
CA TYR A 156 -35.87 -17.37 -0.42
C TYR A 156 -36.97 -17.43 0.66
N ARG A 157 -38.21 -17.79 0.32
CA ARG A 157 -39.30 -17.87 1.30
C ARG A 157 -39.28 -19.19 2.05
N THR A 158 -38.98 -20.28 1.35
CA THR A 158 -38.98 -21.64 1.92
C THR A 158 -37.59 -22.15 2.27
N GLY A 159 -36.54 -21.61 1.64
CA GLY A 159 -35.18 -22.11 1.73
C GLY A 159 -34.86 -23.26 0.76
N ASP A 160 -35.82 -23.63 -0.09
CA ASP A 160 -35.67 -24.76 -1.00
C ASP A 160 -34.72 -24.44 -2.15
N VAL A 161 -33.87 -25.42 -2.49
CA VAL A 161 -32.95 -25.32 -3.62
C VAL A 161 -33.69 -25.66 -4.91
N ILE A 162 -33.81 -24.68 -5.80
CA ILE A 162 -34.42 -24.83 -7.13
C ILE A 162 -33.40 -25.39 -8.12
N ARG A 163 -32.17 -24.88 -8.09
CA ARG A 163 -31.05 -25.33 -8.93
C ARG A 163 -29.75 -25.33 -8.13
N ASN A 164 -28.89 -26.31 -8.40
CA ASN A 164 -27.58 -26.44 -7.77
C ASN A 164 -26.54 -26.86 -8.81
N ILE A 165 -25.41 -26.16 -8.83
CA ILE A 165 -24.23 -26.48 -9.64
C ILE A 165 -23.06 -26.62 -8.67
N ASN A 166 -22.41 -27.78 -8.64
CA ASN A 166 -21.17 -27.95 -7.89
C ASN A 166 -20.01 -27.33 -8.68
N LEU A 167 -19.10 -26.67 -7.97
CA LEU A 167 -17.96 -25.96 -8.57
C LEU A 167 -16.61 -26.65 -8.33
N ASP A 168 -16.57 -27.60 -7.38
CA ASP A 168 -15.40 -28.40 -7.01
C ASP A 168 -15.67 -29.90 -7.18
#